data_AF-A0A223SE10-F1
#
_entry.id   AF-A0A223SE10-F1
#
_cell.length_a   1.000
_cell.length_b   1.000
_cell.length_c   1.000
_cell.angle_alpha   90.00
_cell.angle_beta   90.00
_cell.angle_gamma   90.00
#
_symmetry.space_group_name_H-M   'P 1'
#
loop_
_entity.id
_entity.type
_entity.pdbx_description
1 polymer ?
#
loop_
_entity_poly.entity_id
_entity_poly.type
_entity_poly.pdbx_seq_one_letter_code
_entity_poly.pdbx_strand_id
1 'polypeptide(L)'
;MNDALDRRLADADASLLERYPGERGRRQPVHTVYIPADRVHAGIARAWGDQALEILGEAAPDAAALATATGLAEDMVADCLPRVLDKLRTEPVEDLRIDLEDGYGARSDAEEDGHVREAAAALCADLAAGAAPPYVGIRMKGMEAAGRHRGLRSLALFIGTVLEGAGDLPDGFVLTLPKITSVEQVTAMVWVTEQLESRFGLDAGRLGFELQIETPQSVLAPDGTAAVARMVHAGAGRVTALHYGTYDYSAACGVTAAYQSMAHPVADHAKAVMQLAAAGTGVWLSDGSTNVLPVGTPVEVHAAWRLHAGLVRRSLERAFYQGWDMHPHQLPTRYLATYAFYREAFAPAADRLRAYLGALDSGVQDEPATAQALSAALVRGLRCGALGETEVEKAAGAGVDTLTALAARRVG
;
A
#
# COMPACT_ATOMS: atom_id res chain seq x y z
N MET A 1 24.22 17.92 -37.22
CA MET A 1 22.86 17.32 -37.21
C MET A 1 22.51 16.83 -35.82
N ASN A 2 23.36 16.00 -35.20
CA ASN A 2 23.19 15.50 -33.84
C ASN A 2 22.99 16.62 -32.80
N ASP A 3 23.87 17.63 -32.71
CA ASP A 3 23.70 18.75 -31.76
C ASP A 3 22.42 19.58 -31.97
N ALA A 4 21.84 19.54 -33.18
CA ALA A 4 20.59 20.22 -33.49
C ALA A 4 19.37 19.36 -33.11
N LEU A 5 19.51 18.03 -33.10
CA LEU A 5 18.53 17.09 -32.56
C LEU A 5 18.52 17.15 -31.04
N ASP A 6 19.69 17.11 -30.39
CA ASP A 6 19.82 17.16 -28.93
C ASP A 6 19.16 18.44 -28.36
N ARG A 7 19.40 19.60 -28.97
CA ARG A 7 18.75 20.85 -28.57
C ARG A 7 17.23 20.85 -28.77
N ARG A 8 16.70 20.05 -29.69
CA ARG A 8 15.25 19.94 -29.91
C ARG A 8 14.58 19.02 -28.89
N LEU A 9 15.33 18.05 -28.35
CA LEU A 9 14.81 17.05 -27.40
C LEU A 9 15.12 17.38 -25.95
N ALA A 10 16.11 18.24 -25.66
CA ALA A 10 16.55 18.56 -24.31
C ALA A 10 15.40 18.94 -23.34
N ASP A 11 14.45 19.77 -23.77
CA ASP A 11 13.31 20.16 -22.93
C ASP A 11 12.35 18.98 -22.70
N ALA A 12 12.15 18.12 -23.71
CA ALA A 12 11.32 16.94 -23.59
C ALA A 12 11.94 15.91 -22.62
N ASP A 13 13.26 15.69 -22.73
CA ASP A 13 14.02 14.79 -21.86
C ASP A 13 14.04 15.29 -20.42
N ALA A 14 14.29 16.59 -20.21
CA ALA A 14 14.24 17.20 -18.88
C ALA A 14 12.84 17.06 -18.25
N SER A 15 11.80 17.31 -19.05
CA SER A 15 10.42 17.20 -18.59
C SER A 15 9.98 15.76 -18.30
N LEU A 16 10.54 14.78 -19.02
CA LEU A 16 10.37 13.36 -18.71
C LEU A 16 11.03 13.02 -17.35
N LEU A 17 12.27 13.43 -17.14
CA LEU A 17 13.00 13.15 -15.90
C LEU A 17 12.35 13.81 -14.66
N GLU A 18 11.80 15.00 -14.82
CA GLU A 18 11.08 15.71 -13.75
C GLU A 18 9.77 15.02 -13.38
N ARG A 19 8.96 14.63 -14.38
CA ARG A 19 7.64 14.01 -14.14
C ARG A 19 7.71 12.54 -13.74
N TYR A 20 8.80 11.86 -14.11
CA TYR A 20 8.96 10.43 -13.90
C TYR A 20 10.31 10.11 -13.22
N PRO A 21 10.49 10.49 -11.94
CA PRO A 21 11.75 10.32 -11.21
C PRO A 21 12.13 8.86 -10.91
N GLY A 22 11.23 7.89 -11.08
CA GLY A 22 11.42 6.47 -10.76
C GLY A 22 11.05 6.11 -9.32
N GLU A 23 11.45 4.92 -8.88
CA GLU A 23 11.14 4.43 -7.52
C GLU A 23 11.86 5.25 -6.43
N ARG A 24 11.19 5.43 -5.28
CA ARG A 24 11.71 6.19 -4.12
C ARG A 24 12.70 5.41 -3.24
N GLY A 25 13.00 4.15 -3.56
CA GLY A 25 13.90 3.30 -2.78
C GLY A 25 13.39 2.86 -1.40
N ARG A 26 12.24 3.36 -0.94
CA ARG A 26 11.61 2.96 0.34
C ARG A 26 10.92 1.59 0.24
N ARG A 27 10.75 0.92 1.38
CA ARG A 27 9.90 -0.26 1.54
C ARG A 27 8.44 0.12 1.31
N GLN A 28 7.75 -0.52 0.38
CA GLN A 28 6.29 -0.38 0.29
C GLN A 28 5.64 -1.38 1.26
N PRO A 29 4.65 -0.98 2.08
CA PRO A 29 3.94 -1.93 2.93
C PRO A 29 3.11 -2.90 2.06
N VAL A 30 2.93 -4.14 2.50
CA VAL A 30 2.12 -5.14 1.76
C VAL A 30 0.62 -4.96 1.99
N HIS A 31 0.26 -4.20 3.02
CA HIS A 31 -1.13 -3.89 3.35
C HIS A 31 -1.27 -2.54 4.06
N THR A 32 -2.49 -2.03 4.10
CA THR A 32 -2.94 -0.92 4.94
C THR A 32 -4.18 -1.34 5.71
N VAL A 33 -4.26 -1.03 6.99
CA VAL A 33 -5.45 -1.26 7.82
C VAL A 33 -6.08 0.07 8.19
N TYR A 34 -7.39 0.22 7.95
CA TYR A 34 -8.16 1.40 8.35
C TYR A 34 -8.93 1.06 9.62
N ILE A 35 -8.60 1.75 10.72
CA ILE A 35 -9.24 1.54 12.01
C ILE A 35 -9.99 2.82 12.41
N PRO A 36 -11.30 2.74 12.66
CA PRO A 36 -12.08 3.88 13.14
C PRO A 36 -11.43 4.56 14.34
N ALA A 37 -11.39 5.89 14.36
CA ALA A 37 -10.66 6.64 15.39
C ALA A 37 -11.12 6.33 16.83
N ASP A 38 -12.40 6.01 17.04
CA ASP A 38 -12.98 5.59 18.33
C ASP A 38 -12.55 4.19 18.80
N ARG A 39 -11.87 3.43 17.92
CA ARG A 39 -11.36 2.08 18.23
C ARG A 39 -9.83 2.03 18.32
N VAL A 40 -9.15 3.13 18.02
CA VAL A 40 -7.70 3.20 18.11
C VAL A 40 -7.30 3.37 19.57
N HIS A 41 -6.40 2.50 20.04
CA HIS A 41 -5.80 2.56 21.37
C HIS A 41 -4.34 2.14 21.28
N ALA A 42 -3.55 2.43 22.31
CA ALA A 42 -2.15 2.00 22.37
C ALA A 42 -2.06 0.47 22.27
N GLY A 43 -1.12 -0.05 21.49
CA GLY A 43 -0.92 -1.47 21.24
C GLY A 43 -1.89 -2.10 20.25
N ILE A 44 -2.70 -1.32 19.51
CA ILE A 44 -3.71 -1.84 18.59
C ILE A 44 -3.12 -2.79 17.53
N ALA A 45 -1.93 -2.49 17.00
CA ALA A 45 -1.26 -3.34 16.02
C ALA A 45 -0.91 -4.72 16.61
N ARG A 46 -0.37 -4.75 17.83
CA ARG A 46 -0.07 -5.99 18.57
C ARG A 46 -1.36 -6.78 18.83
N ALA A 47 -2.42 -6.11 19.28
CA ALA A 47 -3.72 -6.75 19.50
C ALA A 47 -4.31 -7.38 18.22
N TRP A 48 -4.11 -6.77 17.05
CA TRP A 48 -4.48 -7.35 15.76
C TRP A 48 -3.67 -8.61 15.44
N GLY A 49 -2.36 -8.58 15.69
CA GLY A 49 -1.50 -9.75 15.51
C GLY A 49 -1.87 -10.90 16.44
N ASP A 50 -2.24 -10.62 17.69
CA ASP A 50 -2.65 -11.65 18.65
C ASP A 50 -3.95 -12.34 18.23
N GLN A 51 -4.95 -11.56 17.81
CA GLN A 51 -6.19 -12.09 17.24
C GLN A 51 -5.94 -12.92 15.98
N ALA A 52 -5.01 -12.48 15.12
CA ALA A 52 -4.63 -13.21 13.92
C ALA A 52 -3.96 -14.56 14.23
N LEU A 53 -3.13 -14.62 15.28
CA LEU A 53 -2.49 -15.85 15.75
C LEU A 53 -3.49 -16.81 16.40
N GLU A 54 -4.43 -16.27 17.18
CA GLU A 54 -5.50 -17.03 17.83
C GLU A 54 -6.38 -17.74 16.78
N ILE A 55 -6.96 -16.98 15.83
CA ILE A 55 -7.82 -17.57 14.80
C ILE A 55 -7.07 -18.58 13.92
N LEU A 56 -5.77 -18.33 13.66
CA LEU A 56 -4.94 -19.26 12.90
C LEU A 56 -4.77 -20.58 13.66
N GLY A 57 -4.49 -20.53 14.96
CA GLY A 57 -4.38 -21.70 15.82
C GLY A 57 -5.69 -22.50 15.94
N GLU A 58 -6.83 -21.81 15.97
CA GLU A 58 -8.15 -22.44 16.08
C GLU A 58 -8.63 -23.06 14.76
N ALA A 59 -8.56 -22.31 13.66
CA ALA A 59 -9.17 -22.70 12.39
C ALA A 59 -8.20 -23.44 11.45
N ALA A 60 -6.89 -23.30 11.61
CA ALA A 60 -5.90 -23.99 10.78
C ALA A 60 -4.58 -24.26 11.55
N PRO A 61 -4.59 -25.24 12.48
CA PRO A 61 -3.49 -25.46 13.43
C PRO A 61 -2.18 -25.95 12.80
N ASP A 62 -2.22 -26.45 11.56
CA ASP A 62 -1.06 -26.95 10.83
C ASP A 62 -1.08 -26.53 9.34
N ALA A 63 0.03 -26.81 8.65
CA ALA A 63 0.22 -26.43 7.26
C ALA A 63 -0.81 -27.09 6.32
N ALA A 64 -1.22 -28.33 6.59
CA ALA A 64 -2.19 -29.06 5.76
C ALA A 64 -3.60 -28.46 5.88
N ALA A 65 -4.02 -28.13 7.10
CA ALA A 65 -5.28 -27.44 7.35
C ALA A 65 -5.29 -26.04 6.71
N LEU A 66 -4.20 -25.28 6.83
CA LEU A 66 -4.09 -23.95 6.24
C LEU A 66 -4.04 -23.99 4.70
N ALA A 67 -3.35 -24.97 4.13
CA ALA A 67 -3.35 -25.23 2.69
C ALA A 67 -4.76 -25.55 2.17
N THR A 68 -5.50 -26.40 2.89
CA THR A 68 -6.90 -26.70 2.56
C THR A 68 -7.79 -25.46 2.63
N ALA A 69 -7.62 -24.64 3.69
CA ALA A 69 -8.40 -23.44 3.91
C ALA A 69 -8.14 -22.38 2.83
N THR A 70 -6.90 -22.23 2.37
CA THR A 70 -6.49 -21.17 1.44
C THR A 70 -6.48 -21.60 -0.02
N GLY A 71 -6.39 -22.91 -0.30
CA GLY A 71 -6.21 -23.46 -1.64
C GLY A 71 -4.78 -23.38 -2.17
N LEU A 72 -3.80 -23.03 -1.33
CA LEU A 72 -2.37 -23.05 -1.68
C LEU A 72 -1.78 -24.46 -1.53
N ALA A 73 -0.65 -24.71 -2.19
CA ALA A 73 0.06 -25.99 -2.06
C ALA A 73 0.64 -26.16 -0.65
N GLU A 74 0.52 -27.37 -0.08
CA GLU A 74 0.91 -27.64 1.31
C GLU A 74 2.40 -27.41 1.59
N ASP A 75 3.27 -27.79 0.65
CA ASP A 75 4.72 -27.57 0.74
C ASP A 75 5.06 -26.08 0.77
N MET A 76 4.40 -25.27 -0.06
CA MET A 76 4.54 -23.82 -0.07
C MET A 76 4.04 -23.20 1.25
N VAL A 77 2.91 -23.68 1.76
CA VAL A 77 2.39 -23.23 3.07
C VAL A 77 3.35 -23.59 4.19
N ALA A 78 3.88 -24.82 4.21
CA ALA A 78 4.85 -25.27 5.21
C ALA A 78 6.14 -24.43 5.20
N ASP A 79 6.63 -24.04 4.02
CA ASP A 79 7.80 -23.18 3.86
C ASP A 79 7.54 -21.73 4.34
N CYS A 80 6.35 -21.19 4.06
CA CYS A 80 6.01 -19.81 4.42
C CYS A 80 5.56 -19.63 5.89
N LEU A 81 4.90 -20.63 6.47
CA LEU A 81 4.20 -20.52 7.76
C LEU A 81 5.08 -20.02 8.91
N PRO A 82 6.34 -20.49 9.10
CA PRO A 82 7.21 -19.96 10.15
C PRO A 82 7.43 -18.44 10.04
N ARG A 83 7.61 -17.92 8.82
CA ARG A 83 7.79 -16.48 8.55
C ARG A 83 6.50 -15.70 8.79
N VAL A 84 5.36 -16.27 8.39
CA VAL A 84 4.03 -15.67 8.66
C VAL A 84 3.80 -15.54 10.17
N LEU A 85 4.08 -16.60 10.93
CA LEU A 85 3.94 -16.58 12.39
C LEU A 85 4.87 -15.56 13.05
N ASP A 86 6.12 -15.47 12.59
CA ASP A 86 7.06 -14.45 13.08
C ASP A 86 6.55 -13.03 12.76
N LYS A 87 6.12 -12.79 11.52
CA LYS A 87 5.56 -11.52 11.08
C LYS A 87 4.37 -11.08 11.93
N LEU A 88 3.42 -11.98 12.19
CA LEU A 88 2.28 -11.70 13.05
C LEU A 88 2.68 -11.38 14.49
N ARG A 89 3.80 -11.92 15.00
CA ARG A 89 4.31 -11.66 16.36
C ARG A 89 5.14 -10.38 16.48
N THR A 90 5.79 -9.94 15.42
CA THR A 90 6.77 -8.84 15.48
C THR A 90 6.29 -7.58 14.77
N GLU A 91 5.62 -7.71 13.63
CA GLU A 91 5.14 -6.59 12.82
C GLU A 91 3.83 -6.95 12.09
N PRO A 92 2.72 -7.18 12.83
CA PRO A 92 1.44 -7.64 12.25
C PRO A 92 0.78 -6.60 11.35
N VAL A 93 0.98 -5.31 11.63
CA VAL A 93 0.44 -4.20 10.84
C VAL A 93 1.61 -3.38 10.31
N GLU A 94 1.78 -3.33 8.99
CA GLU A 94 2.84 -2.55 8.35
C GLU A 94 2.45 -1.08 8.15
N ASP A 95 1.15 -0.82 7.95
CA ASP A 95 0.61 0.51 7.69
C ASP A 95 -0.77 0.71 8.33
N LEU A 96 -0.85 1.62 9.31
CA LEU A 96 -2.07 1.94 10.05
C LEU A 96 -2.65 3.28 9.60
N ARG A 97 -3.93 3.30 9.22
CA ARG A 97 -4.71 4.51 8.95
C ARG A 97 -5.77 4.68 10.01
N ILE A 98 -5.63 5.73 10.81
CA ILE A 98 -6.69 6.19 11.72
C ILE A 98 -7.79 6.79 10.87
N ASP A 99 -8.94 6.13 10.87
CA ASP A 99 -10.05 6.43 9.99
C ASP A 99 -11.06 7.36 10.67
N LEU A 100 -11.33 8.50 10.03
CA LEU A 100 -12.38 9.44 10.41
C LEU A 100 -13.49 9.55 9.37
N GLU A 101 -13.49 8.66 8.40
CA GLU A 101 -14.42 8.69 7.28
C GLU A 101 -15.45 7.57 7.39
N ASP A 102 -15.62 6.69 6.39
CA ASP A 102 -16.75 5.78 6.33
C ASP A 102 -16.77 4.75 7.47
N GLY A 103 -15.61 4.24 7.88
CA GLY A 103 -15.52 3.26 8.98
C GLY A 103 -15.88 3.86 10.35
N TYR A 104 -15.71 5.17 10.50
CA TYR A 104 -15.99 5.92 11.73
C TYR A 104 -17.41 6.52 11.73
N GLY A 105 -17.86 6.99 10.57
CA GLY A 105 -19.16 7.59 10.34
C GLY A 105 -19.27 9.06 10.77
N ALA A 106 -20.51 9.52 10.94
CA ALA A 106 -20.82 10.88 11.36
C ALA A 106 -20.92 10.98 12.88
N ARG A 107 -20.27 12.00 13.47
CA ARG A 107 -20.30 12.34 14.89
C ARG A 107 -20.41 13.84 15.08
N SER A 108 -20.69 14.27 16.32
CA SER A 108 -20.62 15.69 16.66
C SER A 108 -19.17 16.19 16.60
N ASP A 109 -18.99 17.51 16.44
CA ASP A 109 -17.64 18.07 16.39
C ASP A 109 -16.83 17.81 17.66
N ALA A 110 -17.48 17.90 18.83
CA ALA A 110 -16.82 17.68 20.12
C ALA A 110 -16.41 16.21 20.31
N GLU A 111 -17.25 15.28 19.86
CA GLU A 111 -16.97 13.85 19.94
C GLU A 111 -15.83 13.45 19.01
N GLU A 112 -15.85 13.89 17.74
CA GLU A 112 -14.75 13.61 16.82
C GLU A 112 -13.44 14.27 17.25
N ASP A 113 -13.49 15.48 17.80
CA ASP A 113 -12.31 16.11 18.41
C ASP A 113 -11.74 15.28 19.58
N GLY A 114 -12.59 14.63 20.38
CA GLY A 114 -12.19 13.74 21.46
C GLY A 114 -11.45 12.52 20.92
N HIS A 115 -12.08 11.76 20.03
CA HIS A 115 -11.49 10.56 19.44
C HIS A 115 -10.22 10.84 18.64
N VAL A 116 -10.13 11.99 17.95
CA VAL A 116 -8.89 12.42 17.26
C VAL A 116 -7.73 12.56 18.25
N ARG A 117 -7.95 13.19 19.41
CA ARG A 117 -6.90 13.37 20.41
C ARG A 117 -6.53 12.05 21.08
N GLU A 118 -7.52 11.21 21.38
CA GLU A 118 -7.29 9.89 21.96
C GLU A 118 -6.48 8.99 21.02
N ALA A 119 -6.83 8.95 19.74
CA ALA A 119 -6.09 8.18 18.73
C ALA A 119 -4.66 8.73 18.53
N ALA A 120 -4.48 10.05 18.54
CA ALA A 120 -3.15 10.67 18.46
C ALA A 120 -2.30 10.37 19.71
N ALA A 121 -2.89 10.41 20.91
CA ALA A 121 -2.22 10.06 22.16
C ALA A 121 -1.84 8.58 22.21
N ALA A 122 -2.70 7.69 21.71
CA ALA A 122 -2.40 6.27 21.53
C ALA A 122 -1.18 6.06 20.62
N LEU A 123 -1.11 6.77 19.48
CA LEU A 123 0.05 6.72 18.61
C LEU A 123 1.32 7.22 19.33
N CYS A 124 1.24 8.31 20.09
CA CYS A 124 2.39 8.80 20.86
C CYS A 124 2.90 7.77 21.86
N ALA A 125 1.99 7.05 22.54
CA ALA A 125 2.33 5.97 23.45
C ALA A 125 3.03 4.81 22.72
N ASP A 126 2.54 4.43 21.54
CA ASP A 126 3.15 3.37 20.73
C ASP A 126 4.52 3.78 20.17
N LEU A 127 4.70 5.04 19.77
CA LEU A 127 6.00 5.59 19.36
C LEU A 127 7.00 5.55 20.53
N ALA A 128 6.61 6.00 21.72
CA ALA A 128 7.44 5.98 22.91
C ALA A 128 7.83 4.54 23.34
N ALA A 129 6.95 3.57 23.10
CA ALA A 129 7.19 2.16 23.38
C ALA A 129 7.96 1.42 22.27
N GLY A 130 8.23 2.06 21.12
CA GLY A 130 8.81 1.40 19.94
C GLY A 130 7.88 0.34 19.31
N ALA A 131 6.57 0.47 19.51
CA ALA A 131 5.54 -0.46 19.07
C ALA A 131 4.69 0.07 17.91
N ALA A 132 4.92 1.30 17.46
CA ALA A 132 4.19 1.89 16.33
C ALA A 132 4.53 1.17 15.01
N PRO A 133 3.52 0.96 14.13
CA PRO A 133 3.78 0.46 12.78
C PRO A 133 4.78 1.32 12.00
N PRO A 134 5.55 0.74 11.07
CA PRO A 134 6.50 1.49 10.24
C PRO A 134 5.86 2.64 9.45
N TYR A 135 4.61 2.46 9.03
CA TYR A 135 3.78 3.48 8.40
C TYR A 135 2.53 3.73 9.25
N VAL A 136 2.21 5.01 9.44
CA VAL A 136 1.04 5.41 10.19
C VAL A 136 0.47 6.68 9.59
N GLY A 137 -0.84 6.85 9.64
CA GLY A 137 -1.46 7.99 9.02
C GLY A 137 -2.90 8.16 9.42
N ILE A 138 -3.54 9.13 8.81
CA ILE A 138 -4.92 9.50 9.10
C ILE A 138 -5.69 9.63 7.78
N ARG A 139 -6.85 8.98 7.71
CA ARG A 139 -7.83 9.23 6.65
C ARG A 139 -8.81 10.27 7.13
N MET A 140 -8.71 11.46 6.54
CA MET A 140 -9.62 12.58 6.83
C MET A 140 -10.99 12.37 6.18
N LYS A 141 -11.99 13.19 6.54
CA LYS A 141 -13.21 13.32 5.73
C LYS A 141 -12.89 13.96 4.36
N GLY A 142 -13.70 13.62 3.35
CA GLY A 142 -13.51 14.10 1.98
C GLY A 142 -13.59 15.62 1.81
N MET A 143 -13.13 16.10 0.65
CA MET A 143 -13.05 17.52 0.30
C MET A 143 -14.35 18.08 -0.33
N GLU A 144 -15.43 17.32 -0.38
CA GLU A 144 -16.76 17.83 -0.68
C GLU A 144 -17.17 18.94 0.32
N ALA A 145 -18.16 19.76 -0.07
CA ALA A 145 -18.55 20.92 0.73
C ALA A 145 -18.95 20.56 2.17
N ALA A 146 -19.60 19.40 2.36
CA ALA A 146 -20.03 18.91 3.66
C ALA A 146 -18.86 18.44 4.55
N GLY A 147 -17.81 17.85 3.97
CA GLY A 147 -16.71 17.21 4.71
C GLY A 147 -15.51 18.12 4.99
N ARG A 148 -15.18 19.05 4.07
CA ARG A 148 -13.87 19.72 4.04
C ARG A 148 -13.46 20.47 5.32
N HIS A 149 -14.40 21.17 5.97
CA HIS A 149 -14.11 21.92 7.19
C HIS A 149 -13.79 20.98 8.36
N ARG A 150 -14.59 19.92 8.51
CA ARG A 150 -14.40 18.90 9.53
C ARG A 150 -13.10 18.11 9.29
N GLY A 151 -12.84 17.72 8.04
CA GLY A 151 -11.60 17.05 7.65
C GLY A 151 -10.35 17.87 7.99
N LEU A 152 -10.31 19.15 7.60
CA LEU A 152 -9.17 20.03 7.90
C LEU A 152 -8.96 20.22 9.41
N ARG A 153 -10.04 20.38 10.17
CA ARG A 153 -9.98 20.48 11.64
C ARG A 153 -9.36 19.23 12.25
N SER A 154 -9.83 18.05 11.85
CA SER A 154 -9.31 16.78 12.38
C SER A 154 -7.84 16.55 12.03
N LEU A 155 -7.41 16.89 10.81
CA LEU A 155 -5.99 16.84 10.44
C LEU A 155 -5.12 17.74 11.33
N ALA A 156 -5.52 19.00 11.51
CA ALA A 156 -4.77 19.95 12.32
C ALA A 156 -4.71 19.51 13.79
N LEU A 157 -5.82 19.01 14.34
CA LEU A 157 -5.85 18.49 15.71
C LEU A 157 -4.97 17.25 15.88
N PHE A 158 -5.03 16.31 14.93
CA PHE A 158 -4.23 15.09 14.99
C PHE A 158 -2.73 15.41 14.95
N ILE A 159 -2.29 16.16 13.93
CA ILE A 159 -0.87 16.54 13.76
C ILE A 159 -0.38 17.33 14.96
N GLY A 160 -1.14 18.32 15.43
CA GLY A 160 -0.77 19.11 16.61
C GLY A 160 -0.60 18.24 17.86
N THR A 161 -1.53 17.31 18.09
CA THR A 161 -1.47 16.41 19.25
C THR A 161 -0.25 15.47 19.18
N VAL A 162 0.07 14.93 17.99
CA VAL A 162 1.26 14.09 17.82
C VAL A 162 2.54 14.88 18.04
N LEU A 163 2.64 16.11 17.50
CA LEU A 163 3.82 16.96 17.71
C LEU A 163 3.99 17.35 19.17
N GLU A 164 2.91 17.66 19.89
CA GLU A 164 2.94 17.95 21.32
C GLU A 164 3.37 16.73 22.15
N GLY A 165 2.93 15.52 21.78
CA GLY A 165 3.19 14.29 22.52
C GLY A 165 4.52 13.60 22.20
N ALA A 166 4.96 13.64 20.95
CA ALA A 166 6.13 12.90 20.44
C ALA A 166 7.28 13.81 19.96
N GLY A 167 7.06 15.12 19.83
CA GLY A 167 8.06 16.10 19.39
C GLY A 167 8.26 16.19 17.87
N ASP A 168 7.99 15.11 17.13
CA ASP A 168 8.02 15.08 15.66
C ASP A 168 7.00 14.04 15.12
N LEU A 169 6.73 14.10 13.83
CA LEU A 169 5.97 13.08 13.10
C LEU A 169 6.90 11.91 12.73
N PRO A 170 6.44 10.65 12.80
CA PRO A 170 7.25 9.51 12.37
C PRO A 170 7.55 9.56 10.86
N ASP A 171 8.67 8.97 10.43
CA ASP A 171 9.12 8.97 9.02
C ASP A 171 8.10 8.35 8.04
N GLY A 172 7.29 7.41 8.54
CA GLY A 172 6.19 6.78 7.79
C GLY A 172 4.87 7.54 7.85
N PHE A 173 4.84 8.76 8.41
CA PHE A 173 3.61 9.54 8.54
C PHE A 173 3.04 9.97 7.19
N VAL A 174 1.75 9.75 6.97
CA VAL A 174 1.07 10.13 5.72
C VAL A 174 -0.42 10.42 5.92
N LEU A 175 -0.98 11.25 5.05
CA LEU A 175 -2.39 11.60 5.04
C LEU A 175 -3.12 10.84 3.93
N THR A 176 -4.35 10.40 4.13
CA THR A 176 -5.19 9.83 3.05
C THR A 176 -6.34 10.78 2.74
N LEU A 177 -6.45 11.18 1.48
CA LEU A 177 -7.54 11.99 0.94
C LEU A 177 -8.56 11.08 0.22
N PRO A 178 -9.77 10.88 0.80
CA PRO A 178 -10.78 10.05 0.17
C PRO A 178 -11.69 10.84 -0.77
N LYS A 179 -12.56 10.11 -1.49
CA LYS A 179 -13.68 10.60 -2.29
C LYS A 179 -13.32 11.72 -3.27
N ILE A 180 -12.12 11.62 -3.85
CA ILE A 180 -11.61 12.64 -4.78
C ILE A 180 -12.46 12.59 -6.05
N THR A 181 -12.92 13.75 -6.50
CA THR A 181 -13.76 13.91 -7.70
C THR A 181 -13.17 14.88 -8.71
N SER A 182 -12.13 15.63 -8.34
CA SER A 182 -11.53 16.64 -9.23
C SER A 182 -10.04 16.88 -8.94
N VAL A 183 -9.31 17.39 -9.94
CA VAL A 183 -7.88 17.75 -9.81
C VAL A 183 -7.72 18.92 -8.83
N GLU A 184 -8.68 19.83 -8.79
CA GLU A 184 -8.68 20.99 -7.89
C GLU A 184 -8.69 20.57 -6.42
N GLN A 185 -9.33 19.44 -6.06
CA GLN A 185 -9.25 18.91 -4.70
C GLN A 185 -7.83 18.47 -4.33
N VAL A 186 -7.06 17.95 -5.29
CA VAL A 186 -5.65 17.60 -5.08
C VAL A 186 -4.78 18.84 -4.93
N THR A 187 -4.98 19.85 -5.78
CA THR A 187 -4.28 21.15 -5.63
C THR A 187 -4.64 21.83 -4.30
N ALA A 188 -5.90 21.75 -3.87
CA ALA A 188 -6.30 22.23 -2.56
C ALA A 188 -5.62 21.46 -1.42
N MET A 189 -5.42 20.15 -1.57
CA MET A 189 -4.70 19.34 -0.59
C MET A 189 -3.21 19.72 -0.52
N VAL A 190 -2.56 20.02 -1.65
CA VAL A 190 -1.19 20.60 -1.65
C VAL A 190 -1.15 21.88 -0.82
N TRP A 191 -2.07 22.81 -1.09
CA TRP A 191 -2.17 24.05 -0.31
C TRP A 191 -2.40 23.78 1.18
N VAL A 192 -3.30 22.85 1.53
CA VAL A 192 -3.56 22.45 2.92
C VAL A 192 -2.29 21.93 3.59
N THR A 193 -1.54 21.04 2.93
CA THR A 193 -0.30 20.51 3.49
C THR A 193 0.74 21.60 3.71
N GLU A 194 0.88 22.56 2.80
CA GLU A 194 1.77 23.73 2.96
C GLU A 194 1.35 24.62 4.14
N GLN A 195 0.04 24.83 4.32
CA GLN A 195 -0.47 25.60 5.46
C GLN A 195 -0.23 24.88 6.78
N LEU A 196 -0.39 23.56 6.82
CA LEU A 196 -0.12 22.76 8.02
C LEU A 196 1.37 22.73 8.34
N GLU A 197 2.24 22.56 7.33
CA GLU A 197 3.70 22.64 7.51
C GLU A 197 4.11 24.00 8.09
N SER A 198 3.64 25.10 7.50
CA SER A 198 3.89 26.45 8.00
C SER A 198 3.36 26.66 9.43
N ARG A 199 2.13 26.21 9.71
CA ARG A 199 1.50 26.34 11.03
C ARG A 199 2.30 25.62 12.13
N PHE A 200 2.83 24.44 11.82
CA PHE A 200 3.51 23.58 12.78
C PHE A 200 5.04 23.69 12.72
N GLY A 201 5.59 24.53 11.83
CA GLY A 201 7.04 24.70 11.68
C GLY A 201 7.74 23.48 11.10
N LEU A 202 7.05 22.70 10.27
CA LEU A 202 7.63 21.54 9.57
C LEU A 202 8.35 21.97 8.30
N ASP A 203 9.35 21.20 7.89
CA ASP A 203 10.04 21.41 6.62
C ASP A 203 9.08 21.32 5.42
N ALA A 204 9.34 22.13 4.40
CA ALA A 204 8.53 22.10 3.17
C ALA A 204 8.59 20.72 2.52
N GLY A 205 7.43 20.14 2.23
CA GLY A 205 7.32 18.79 1.66
C GLY A 205 7.33 17.66 2.69
N ARG A 206 7.40 17.95 4.00
CA ARG A 206 7.34 16.95 5.07
C ARG A 206 6.02 16.17 5.06
N LEU A 207 4.92 16.81 4.68
CA LEU A 207 3.59 16.20 4.60
C LEU A 207 3.30 15.73 3.17
N GLY A 208 3.35 14.41 2.99
CA GLY A 208 2.83 13.71 1.82
C GLY A 208 1.39 13.23 2.05
N PHE A 209 0.71 12.88 0.97
CA PHE A 209 -0.64 12.30 1.02
C PHE A 209 -0.87 11.22 -0.04
N GLU A 210 -1.89 10.42 0.18
CA GLU A 210 -2.34 9.32 -0.67
C GLU A 210 -3.75 9.62 -1.17
N LEU A 211 -4.03 9.20 -2.40
CA LEU A 211 -5.31 9.44 -3.06
C LEU A 211 -6.15 8.16 -3.04
N GLN A 212 -7.34 8.21 -2.45
CA GLN A 212 -8.32 7.14 -2.61
C GLN A 212 -9.04 7.33 -3.96
N ILE A 213 -8.67 6.49 -4.92
CA ILE A 213 -9.25 6.45 -6.27
C ILE A 213 -10.50 5.58 -6.20
N GLU A 214 -11.63 6.23 -5.91
CA GLU A 214 -12.88 5.54 -5.62
C GLU A 214 -14.12 6.17 -6.25
N THR A 215 -13.91 7.16 -7.11
CA THR A 215 -14.98 7.76 -7.92
C THR A 215 -14.66 7.57 -9.39
N PRO A 216 -15.66 7.37 -10.28
CA PRO A 216 -15.42 7.32 -11.73
C PRO A 216 -14.68 8.56 -12.24
N GLN A 217 -14.96 9.73 -11.67
CA GLN A 217 -14.35 11.01 -12.02
C GLN A 217 -12.87 11.10 -11.66
N SER A 218 -12.43 10.36 -10.63
CA SER A 218 -11.00 10.23 -10.32
C SER A 218 -10.24 9.39 -11.34
N VAL A 219 -10.94 8.53 -12.10
CA VAL A 219 -10.34 7.73 -13.17
C VAL A 219 -10.43 8.46 -14.53
N LEU A 220 -11.63 8.92 -14.89
CA LEU A 220 -11.92 9.51 -16.20
C LEU A 220 -12.60 10.87 -16.05
N ALA A 221 -11.97 11.91 -16.60
CA ALA A 221 -12.52 13.26 -16.64
C ALA A 221 -13.59 13.41 -17.73
N PRO A 222 -14.46 14.44 -17.65
CA PRO A 222 -15.51 14.68 -18.65
C PRO A 222 -15.02 14.89 -20.10
N ASP A 223 -13.76 15.28 -20.27
CA ASP A 223 -13.11 15.46 -21.57
C ASP A 223 -12.46 14.16 -22.11
N GLY A 224 -12.62 13.04 -21.41
CA GLY A 224 -12.05 11.75 -21.76
C GLY A 224 -10.59 11.55 -21.32
N THR A 225 -10.00 12.52 -20.60
CA THR A 225 -8.63 12.37 -20.07
C THR A 225 -8.59 11.50 -18.82
N ALA A 226 -7.47 10.80 -18.61
CA ALA A 226 -7.24 10.06 -17.37
C ALA A 226 -7.00 11.03 -16.21
N ALA A 227 -8.02 11.28 -15.40
CA ALA A 227 -7.99 12.27 -14.32
C ALA A 227 -6.91 11.95 -13.28
N VAL A 228 -6.75 10.67 -12.94
CA VAL A 228 -5.74 10.17 -11.99
C VAL A 228 -4.31 10.54 -12.39
N ALA A 229 -3.98 10.55 -13.70
CA ALA A 229 -2.65 10.98 -14.16
C ALA A 229 -2.43 12.47 -13.90
N ARG A 230 -3.45 13.29 -14.13
CA ARG A 230 -3.40 14.73 -13.82
C ARG A 230 -3.30 14.98 -12.31
N MET A 231 -4.00 14.18 -11.51
CA MET A 231 -3.96 14.26 -10.05
C MET A 231 -2.57 13.97 -9.49
N VAL A 232 -1.88 12.93 -9.98
CA VAL A 232 -0.50 12.61 -9.56
C VAL A 232 0.43 13.81 -9.75
N HIS A 233 0.40 14.44 -10.93
CA HIS A 233 1.24 15.60 -11.21
C HIS A 233 0.80 16.88 -10.49
N ALA A 234 -0.52 17.09 -10.32
CA ALA A 234 -1.06 18.21 -9.55
C ALA A 234 -0.70 18.13 -8.05
N GLY A 235 -0.32 16.95 -7.56
CA GLY A 235 0.18 16.72 -6.22
C GLY A 235 1.57 17.31 -5.93
N ALA A 236 2.27 17.86 -6.94
CA ALA A 236 3.56 18.53 -6.79
C ALA A 236 4.60 17.71 -5.98
N GLY A 237 4.68 16.39 -6.23
CA GLY A 237 5.59 15.46 -5.54
C GLY A 237 5.12 14.98 -4.16
N ARG A 238 3.97 15.48 -3.66
CA ARG A 238 3.40 15.08 -2.36
C ARG A 238 2.51 13.86 -2.42
N VAL A 239 2.02 13.48 -3.61
CA VAL A 239 1.25 12.24 -3.79
C VAL A 239 2.19 11.06 -3.68
N THR A 240 1.92 10.14 -2.76
CA THR A 240 2.82 9.02 -2.44
C THR A 240 2.23 7.65 -2.80
N ALA A 241 0.90 7.50 -2.78
CA ALA A 241 0.22 6.30 -3.25
C ALA A 241 -1.17 6.60 -3.81
N LEU A 242 -1.68 5.69 -4.63
CA LEU A 242 -3.05 5.62 -5.11
C LEU A 242 -3.72 4.36 -4.55
N HIS A 243 -4.80 4.52 -3.82
CA HIS A 243 -5.53 3.43 -3.17
C HIS A 243 -6.86 3.20 -3.91
N TYR A 244 -7.09 2.00 -4.41
CA TYR A 244 -8.33 1.68 -5.11
C TYR A 244 -9.49 1.43 -4.13
N GLY A 245 -10.49 2.32 -4.11
CA GLY A 245 -11.68 2.16 -3.25
C GLY A 245 -12.71 1.24 -3.91
N THR A 246 -12.69 -0.04 -3.53
CA THR A 246 -13.43 -1.11 -4.23
C THR A 246 -14.94 -0.89 -4.24
N TYR A 247 -15.52 -0.54 -3.11
CA TYR A 247 -16.97 -0.52 -2.91
C TYR A 247 -17.60 0.75 -3.46
N ASP A 248 -17.05 1.93 -3.12
CA ASP A 248 -17.53 3.20 -3.65
C ASP A 248 -17.40 3.29 -5.18
N TYR A 249 -16.25 2.87 -5.73
CA TYR A 249 -16.04 2.91 -7.18
C TYR A 249 -17.03 2.01 -7.91
N SER A 250 -17.15 0.76 -7.49
CA SER A 250 -18.02 -0.20 -8.17
C SER A 250 -19.49 0.15 -8.01
N ALA A 251 -19.90 0.67 -6.84
CA ALA A 251 -21.25 1.20 -6.63
C ALA A 251 -21.54 2.38 -7.58
N ALA A 252 -20.62 3.34 -7.69
CA ALA A 252 -20.76 4.49 -8.58
C ALA A 252 -20.79 4.09 -10.07
N CYS A 253 -20.17 2.98 -10.44
CA CYS A 253 -20.29 2.35 -11.77
C CYS A 253 -21.58 1.53 -11.97
N GLY A 254 -22.46 1.46 -10.98
CA GLY A 254 -23.72 0.71 -11.05
C GLY A 254 -23.58 -0.80 -10.84
N VAL A 255 -22.46 -1.28 -10.30
CA VAL A 255 -22.30 -2.71 -9.95
C VAL A 255 -23.15 -3.01 -8.73
N THR A 256 -24.06 -3.97 -8.89
CA THR A 256 -24.92 -4.45 -7.80
C THR A 256 -24.09 -5.07 -6.68
N ALA A 257 -24.47 -4.85 -5.42
CA ALA A 257 -23.73 -5.28 -4.23
C ALA A 257 -23.25 -6.74 -4.27
N ALA A 258 -24.08 -7.68 -4.75
CA ALA A 258 -23.74 -9.10 -4.86
C ALA A 258 -22.56 -9.42 -5.80
N TYR A 259 -22.19 -8.47 -6.68
CA TYR A 259 -21.10 -8.60 -7.65
C TYR A 259 -19.94 -7.63 -7.40
N GLN A 260 -20.01 -6.81 -6.34
CA GLN A 260 -18.91 -5.91 -5.99
C GLN A 260 -17.70 -6.74 -5.53
N SER A 261 -16.59 -6.54 -6.21
CA SER A 261 -15.35 -7.26 -5.95
C SER A 261 -14.17 -6.51 -6.56
N MET A 262 -13.00 -6.64 -5.92
CA MET A 262 -11.72 -6.19 -6.49
C MET A 262 -11.38 -6.91 -7.80
N ALA A 263 -12.04 -8.03 -8.09
CA ALA A 263 -11.88 -8.81 -9.30
C ALA A 263 -12.88 -8.47 -10.41
N HIS A 264 -13.81 -7.55 -10.17
CA HIS A 264 -14.81 -7.15 -11.17
C HIS A 264 -14.15 -6.43 -12.36
N PRO A 265 -14.61 -6.60 -13.61
CA PRO A 265 -14.00 -5.94 -14.78
C PRO A 265 -13.89 -4.41 -14.70
N VAL A 266 -14.83 -3.73 -14.04
CA VAL A 266 -14.74 -2.27 -13.81
C VAL A 266 -13.56 -1.90 -12.91
N ALA A 267 -13.26 -2.74 -11.91
CA ALA A 267 -12.10 -2.57 -11.04
C ALA A 267 -10.80 -2.77 -11.82
N ASP A 268 -10.76 -3.76 -12.71
CA ASP A 268 -9.60 -3.99 -13.59
C ASP A 268 -9.33 -2.80 -14.51
N HIS A 269 -10.39 -2.18 -15.07
CA HIS A 269 -10.24 -0.98 -15.89
C HIS A 269 -9.64 0.18 -15.09
N ALA A 270 -10.21 0.50 -13.92
CA ALA A 270 -9.69 1.56 -13.06
C ALA A 270 -8.23 1.34 -12.68
N LYS A 271 -7.91 0.12 -12.23
CA LYS A 271 -6.56 -0.26 -11.79
C LYS A 271 -5.54 -0.22 -12.92
N ALA A 272 -5.92 -0.60 -14.14
CA ALA A 272 -5.05 -0.45 -15.31
C ALA A 272 -4.73 1.02 -15.61
N VAL A 273 -5.73 1.92 -15.53
CA VAL A 273 -5.51 3.36 -15.70
C VAL A 273 -4.63 3.93 -14.58
N MET A 274 -4.87 3.53 -13.32
CA MET A 274 -4.03 3.90 -12.17
C MET A 274 -2.58 3.44 -12.35
N GLN A 275 -2.37 2.21 -12.84
CA GLN A 275 -1.04 1.66 -13.06
C GLN A 275 -0.26 2.46 -14.10
N LEU A 276 -0.90 2.82 -15.21
CA LEU A 276 -0.31 3.70 -16.23
C LEU A 276 0.00 5.10 -15.69
N ALA A 277 -0.89 5.65 -14.85
CA ALA A 277 -0.69 6.96 -14.24
C ALA A 277 0.46 6.99 -13.21
N ALA A 278 0.67 5.90 -12.48
CA ALA A 278 1.70 5.81 -11.44
C ALA A 278 3.08 5.39 -11.99
N ALA A 279 3.14 4.66 -13.11
CA ALA A 279 4.38 4.12 -13.65
C ALA A 279 5.45 5.20 -13.84
N GLY A 280 6.64 4.98 -13.28
CA GLY A 280 7.78 5.91 -13.36
C GLY A 280 7.67 7.15 -12.45
N THR A 281 6.53 7.41 -11.82
CA THR A 281 6.33 8.63 -10.98
C THR A 281 6.83 8.48 -9.54
N GLY A 282 7.10 7.24 -9.10
CA GLY A 282 7.43 6.93 -7.70
C GLY A 282 6.21 6.78 -6.78
N VAL A 283 5.00 7.01 -7.31
CA VAL A 283 3.73 6.79 -6.61
C VAL A 283 3.43 5.28 -6.54
N TRP A 284 3.05 4.82 -5.36
CA TRP A 284 2.68 3.42 -5.12
C TRP A 284 1.23 3.13 -5.48
N LEU A 285 0.92 1.86 -5.70
CA LEU A 285 -0.42 1.36 -5.94
C LEU A 285 -0.83 0.46 -4.77
N SER A 286 -1.99 0.73 -4.20
CA SER A 286 -2.69 -0.14 -3.25
C SER A 286 -4.02 -0.57 -3.84
N ASP A 287 -4.29 -1.87 -3.85
CA ASP A 287 -5.62 -2.40 -4.15
C ASP A 287 -6.54 -2.20 -2.93
N GLY A 288 -7.83 -2.48 -3.10
CA GLY A 288 -8.79 -2.39 -2.00
C GLY A 288 -8.77 -3.60 -1.07
N SER A 289 -9.93 -3.92 -0.48
CA SER A 289 -10.14 -5.12 0.32
C SER A 289 -11.39 -5.90 -0.10
N THR A 290 -11.61 -7.03 0.58
CA THR A 290 -12.89 -7.72 0.63
C THR A 290 -13.56 -7.51 1.99
N ASN A 291 -14.86 -7.18 1.96
CA ASN A 291 -15.76 -7.07 3.10
C ASN A 291 -16.33 -8.42 3.55
N VAL A 292 -15.94 -9.52 2.90
CA VAL A 292 -16.21 -10.89 3.38
C VAL A 292 -15.19 -11.22 4.46
N LEU A 293 -15.59 -11.04 5.71
CA LEU A 293 -14.71 -11.19 6.86
C LEU A 293 -14.59 -12.68 7.28
N PRO A 294 -13.40 -13.15 7.70
CA PRO A 294 -13.22 -14.51 8.22
C PRO A 294 -13.68 -14.59 9.67
N VAL A 295 -14.99 -14.67 9.86
CA VAL A 295 -15.67 -14.79 11.16
C VAL A 295 -16.82 -15.81 11.06
N GLY A 296 -17.21 -16.39 12.19
CA GLY A 296 -18.30 -17.38 12.24
C GLY A 296 -17.78 -18.81 12.39
N THR A 297 -18.45 -19.75 11.72
CA THR A 297 -18.08 -21.17 11.77
C THR A 297 -16.73 -21.43 11.06
N PRO A 298 -16.03 -22.53 11.36
CA PRO A 298 -14.78 -22.87 10.66
C PRO A 298 -14.90 -22.92 9.13
N VAL A 299 -16.05 -23.35 8.62
CA VAL A 299 -16.34 -23.40 7.17
C VAL A 299 -16.42 -21.99 6.57
N GLU A 300 -17.06 -21.05 7.26
CA GLU A 300 -17.17 -19.65 6.84
C GLU A 300 -15.80 -18.95 6.88
N VAL A 301 -15.02 -19.20 7.94
CA VAL A 301 -13.63 -18.70 8.06
C VAL A 301 -12.78 -19.19 6.90
N HIS A 302 -12.81 -20.50 6.60
CA HIS A 302 -12.05 -21.08 5.48
C HIS A 302 -12.50 -20.53 4.12
N ALA A 303 -13.81 -20.36 3.91
CA ALA A 303 -14.33 -19.78 2.68
C ALA A 303 -13.85 -18.34 2.48
N ALA A 304 -13.89 -17.52 3.53
CA ALA A 304 -13.38 -16.15 3.51
C ALA A 304 -11.87 -16.10 3.32
N TRP A 305 -11.10 -16.99 3.95
CA TRP A 305 -9.65 -17.11 3.75
C TRP A 305 -9.27 -17.50 2.33
N ARG A 306 -9.98 -18.46 1.73
CA ARG A 306 -9.77 -18.84 0.32
C ARG A 306 -10.02 -17.67 -0.61
N LEU A 307 -11.14 -16.95 -0.41
CA LEU A 307 -11.47 -15.76 -1.18
C LEU A 307 -10.40 -14.69 -1.03
N HIS A 308 -10.02 -14.37 0.21
CA HIS A 308 -9.03 -13.34 0.50
C HIS A 308 -7.66 -13.68 -0.11
N ALA A 309 -7.13 -14.88 0.16
CA ALA A 309 -5.84 -15.33 -0.40
C ALA A 309 -5.83 -15.27 -1.95
N GLY A 310 -6.91 -15.70 -2.60
CA GLY A 310 -7.05 -15.63 -4.05
C GLY A 310 -7.06 -14.18 -4.58
N LEU A 311 -7.75 -13.27 -3.89
CA LEU A 311 -7.79 -11.86 -4.26
C LEU A 311 -6.44 -11.16 -4.04
N VAL A 312 -5.74 -11.46 -2.95
CA VAL A 312 -4.38 -10.96 -2.69
C VAL A 312 -3.42 -11.41 -3.78
N ARG A 313 -3.41 -12.71 -4.09
CA ARG A 313 -2.58 -13.27 -5.15
C ARG A 313 -2.87 -12.60 -6.50
N ARG A 314 -4.15 -12.47 -6.87
CA ARG A 314 -4.58 -11.79 -8.10
C ARG A 314 -4.09 -10.34 -8.18
N SER A 315 -4.03 -9.64 -7.05
CA SER A 315 -3.53 -8.27 -6.94
C SER A 315 -2.03 -8.19 -7.23
N LEU A 316 -1.26 -9.09 -6.60
CA LEU A 316 0.20 -9.23 -6.79
C LEU A 316 0.56 -9.56 -8.25
N GLU A 317 -0.17 -10.50 -8.87
CA GLU A 317 -0.02 -10.86 -10.29
C GLU A 317 -0.29 -9.69 -11.24
N ARG A 318 -1.06 -8.69 -10.80
CA ARG A 318 -1.35 -7.45 -11.54
C ARG A 318 -0.45 -6.28 -11.15
N ALA A 319 0.62 -6.52 -10.40
CA ALA A 319 1.57 -5.51 -9.91
C ALA A 319 0.97 -4.47 -8.93
N PHE A 320 -0.08 -4.85 -8.20
CA PHE A 320 -0.53 -4.15 -7.01
C PHE A 320 0.02 -4.88 -5.78
N TYR A 321 1.14 -4.35 -5.26
CA TYR A 321 1.92 -5.02 -4.21
C TYR A 321 1.50 -4.65 -2.77
N GLN A 322 0.49 -3.80 -2.65
CA GLN A 322 -0.15 -3.39 -1.41
C GLN A 322 -1.66 -3.56 -1.58
N GLY A 323 -2.37 -3.90 -0.51
CA GLY A 323 -3.82 -3.94 -0.49
C GLY A 323 -4.38 -3.49 0.86
N TRP A 324 -5.68 -3.57 1.05
CA TRP A 324 -6.30 -3.26 2.33
C TRP A 324 -6.73 -4.51 3.07
N ASP A 325 -6.65 -4.50 4.39
CA ASP A 325 -7.26 -5.51 5.26
C ASP A 325 -8.19 -4.81 6.27
N MET A 326 -9.42 -5.32 6.38
CA MET A 326 -10.50 -4.74 7.19
C MET A 326 -10.65 -5.40 8.56
N HIS A 327 -9.99 -6.55 8.78
CA HIS A 327 -10.13 -7.34 10.00
C HIS A 327 -8.84 -8.10 10.33
N PRO A 328 -8.46 -8.27 11.61
CA PRO A 328 -7.24 -8.98 12.01
C PRO A 328 -7.17 -10.41 11.46
N HIS A 329 -8.32 -11.08 11.33
CA HIS A 329 -8.37 -12.44 10.78
C HIS A 329 -7.99 -12.53 9.29
N GLN A 330 -7.85 -11.41 8.56
CA GLN A 330 -7.35 -11.41 7.18
C GLN A 330 -5.81 -11.43 7.12
N LEU A 331 -5.12 -11.06 8.21
CA LEU A 331 -3.66 -10.99 8.24
C LEU A 331 -2.95 -12.32 7.94
N PRO A 332 -3.42 -13.50 8.43
CA PRO A 332 -2.77 -14.76 8.09
C PRO A 332 -2.73 -15.00 6.58
N THR A 333 -3.83 -14.73 5.88
CA THR A 333 -3.92 -14.95 4.42
C THR A 333 -3.28 -13.84 3.61
N ARG A 334 -3.23 -12.58 4.13
CA ARG A 334 -2.42 -11.50 3.55
C ARG A 334 -0.96 -11.90 3.43
N TYR A 335 -0.34 -12.26 4.55
CA TYR A 335 1.08 -12.57 4.59
C TYR A 335 1.38 -13.88 3.88
N LEU A 336 0.56 -14.92 4.08
CA LEU A 336 0.76 -16.21 3.43
C LEU A 336 0.72 -16.09 1.89
N ALA A 337 -0.31 -15.44 1.33
CA ALA A 337 -0.41 -15.28 -0.12
C ALA A 337 0.72 -14.42 -0.69
N THR A 338 1.13 -13.38 0.04
CA THR A 338 2.26 -12.52 -0.36
C THR A 338 3.58 -13.25 -0.32
N TYR A 339 3.83 -14.04 0.72
CA TYR A 339 5.07 -14.78 0.87
C TYR A 339 5.15 -15.89 -0.16
N ALA A 340 4.08 -16.67 -0.34
CA ALA A 340 4.01 -17.69 -1.38
C ALA A 340 4.32 -17.11 -2.77
N PHE A 341 3.76 -15.95 -3.12
CA PHE A 341 4.03 -15.28 -4.39
C PHE A 341 5.53 -14.99 -4.62
N TYR A 342 6.23 -14.39 -3.63
CA TYR A 342 7.65 -14.10 -3.78
C TYR A 342 8.53 -15.35 -3.69
N ARG A 343 8.13 -16.36 -2.91
CA ARG A 343 8.83 -17.65 -2.80
C ARG A 343 8.76 -18.45 -4.10
N GLU A 344 7.60 -18.49 -4.74
CA GLU A 344 7.42 -19.09 -6.07
C GLU A 344 8.29 -18.40 -7.14
N ALA A 345 8.40 -17.07 -7.08
CA ALA A 345 9.21 -16.30 -8.01
C ALA A 345 10.72 -16.41 -7.74
N PHE A 346 11.13 -16.82 -6.54
CA PHE A 346 12.50 -16.68 -6.05
C PHE A 346 13.52 -17.48 -6.85
N ALA A 347 13.42 -18.81 -6.87
CA ALA A 347 14.44 -19.66 -7.47
C ALA A 347 14.65 -19.38 -8.97
N PRO A 348 13.58 -19.30 -9.81
CA PRO A 348 13.75 -18.95 -11.22
C PRO A 348 14.36 -17.56 -11.44
N ALA A 349 14.03 -16.58 -10.59
CA ALA A 349 14.59 -15.23 -10.70
C ALA A 349 16.06 -15.17 -10.31
N ALA A 350 16.44 -15.86 -9.24
CA ALA A 350 17.82 -15.92 -8.76
C ALA A 350 18.75 -16.61 -9.76
N ASP A 351 18.33 -17.74 -10.33
CA ASP A 351 19.13 -18.47 -11.33
C ASP A 351 19.38 -17.64 -12.59
N ARG A 352 18.33 -16.96 -13.08
CA ARG A 352 18.41 -16.05 -14.24
C ARG A 352 19.30 -14.83 -13.99
N LEU A 353 19.19 -14.21 -12.81
CA LEU A 353 20.05 -13.10 -12.42
C LEU A 353 21.52 -13.52 -12.32
N ARG A 354 21.80 -14.70 -11.75
CA ARG A 354 23.15 -15.25 -11.69
C ARG A 354 23.72 -15.46 -13.09
N ALA A 355 22.94 -16.03 -14.01
CA ALA A 355 23.38 -16.24 -15.39
C ALA A 355 23.66 -14.91 -16.11
N TYR A 356 22.75 -13.93 -15.97
CA TYR A 356 22.89 -12.59 -16.53
C TYR A 356 24.14 -11.87 -16.02
N LEU A 357 24.41 -11.91 -14.72
CA LEU A 357 25.56 -11.25 -14.11
C LEU A 357 26.89 -11.98 -14.38
N GLY A 358 26.84 -13.31 -14.53
CA GLY A 358 28.00 -14.15 -14.82
C GLY A 358 28.34 -14.29 -16.30
N ALA A 359 27.57 -13.69 -17.21
CA ALA A 359 27.64 -13.91 -18.67
C ALA A 359 27.64 -15.41 -19.05
N LEU A 360 26.90 -16.22 -18.29
CA LEU A 360 26.77 -17.66 -18.53
C LEU A 360 25.73 -17.90 -19.62
N ASP A 361 26.01 -18.83 -20.53
CA ASP A 361 25.05 -19.21 -21.57
C ASP A 361 23.87 -19.93 -20.92
N SER A 362 22.72 -19.27 -20.91
CA SER A 362 21.46 -19.80 -20.40
C SER A 362 20.51 -19.93 -21.58
N GLY A 363 19.61 -20.92 -21.57
CA GLY A 363 18.60 -21.09 -22.64
C GLY A 363 17.62 -19.92 -22.79
N VAL A 364 17.78 -18.84 -22.00
CA VAL A 364 17.02 -17.59 -22.02
C VAL A 364 17.99 -16.42 -22.20
N GLN A 365 17.73 -15.54 -23.17
CA GLN A 365 18.43 -14.27 -23.31
C GLN A 365 17.70 -13.19 -22.51
N ASP A 366 18.22 -12.86 -21.33
CA ASP A 366 17.68 -11.79 -20.48
C ASP A 366 18.22 -10.41 -20.89
N GLU A 367 17.31 -9.47 -21.14
CA GLU A 367 17.63 -8.07 -21.43
C GLU A 367 17.67 -7.24 -20.13
N PRO A 368 18.24 -6.02 -20.16
CA PRO A 368 18.24 -5.12 -19.01
C PRO A 368 16.89 -4.93 -18.30
N ALA A 369 15.79 -4.83 -19.05
CA ALA A 369 14.46 -4.68 -18.49
C ALA A 369 14.02 -5.94 -17.72
N THR A 370 14.42 -7.12 -18.19
CA THR A 370 14.17 -8.39 -17.52
C THR A 370 15.00 -8.51 -16.25
N ALA A 371 16.29 -8.19 -16.29
CA ALA A 371 17.15 -8.16 -15.10
C ALA A 371 16.62 -7.20 -14.02
N GLN A 372 16.09 -6.04 -14.43
CA GLN A 372 15.41 -5.11 -13.54
C GLN A 372 14.18 -5.74 -12.88
N ALA A 373 13.29 -6.36 -13.66
CA ALA A 373 12.07 -6.98 -13.13
C ALA A 373 12.37 -8.13 -12.16
N LEU A 374 13.34 -8.98 -12.50
CA LEU A 374 13.81 -10.07 -11.64
C LEU A 374 14.38 -9.51 -10.32
N SER A 375 15.22 -8.47 -10.40
CA SER A 375 15.80 -7.84 -9.22
C SER A 375 14.74 -7.18 -8.34
N ALA A 376 13.74 -6.52 -8.95
CA ALA A 376 12.64 -5.90 -8.23
C ALA A 376 11.80 -6.94 -7.45
N ALA A 377 11.57 -8.12 -8.02
CA ALA A 377 10.88 -9.21 -7.31
C ALA A 377 11.66 -9.67 -6.06
N LEU A 378 12.98 -9.87 -6.19
CA LEU A 378 13.84 -10.27 -5.07
C LEU A 378 13.91 -9.19 -3.99
N VAL A 379 14.11 -7.92 -4.39
CA VAL A 379 14.17 -6.78 -3.46
C VAL A 379 12.85 -6.59 -2.72
N ARG A 380 11.71 -6.75 -3.39
CA ARG A 380 10.39 -6.69 -2.72
C ARG A 380 10.18 -7.86 -1.78
N GLY A 381 10.57 -9.08 -2.17
CA GLY A 381 10.54 -10.27 -1.31
C GLY A 381 11.39 -10.12 -0.05
N LEU A 382 12.57 -9.50 -0.15
CA LEU A 382 13.41 -9.14 1.00
C LEU A 382 12.71 -8.10 1.89
N ARG A 383 12.21 -7.02 1.30
CA ARG A 383 11.60 -5.89 2.03
C ARG A 383 10.33 -6.27 2.79
N CYS A 384 9.56 -7.25 2.34
CA CYS A 384 8.37 -7.72 3.06
C CYS A 384 8.63 -8.90 4.02
N GLY A 385 9.84 -9.46 4.03
CA GLY A 385 10.23 -10.60 4.88
C GLY A 385 9.97 -11.98 4.28
N ALA A 386 9.47 -12.05 3.04
CA ALA A 386 9.26 -13.33 2.35
C ALA A 386 10.58 -14.07 2.07
N LEU A 387 11.67 -13.32 1.81
CA LEU A 387 13.00 -13.85 1.50
C LEU A 387 14.03 -13.43 2.55
N GLY A 388 15.04 -14.26 2.79
CA GLY A 388 16.18 -13.90 3.63
C GLY A 388 17.34 -13.32 2.81
N GLU A 389 18.08 -12.37 3.38
CA GLU A 389 19.24 -11.74 2.72
C GLU A 389 20.29 -12.76 2.28
N THR A 390 20.82 -13.55 3.22
CA THR A 390 21.85 -14.57 2.92
C THR A 390 21.35 -15.62 1.91
N GLU A 391 20.05 -15.94 1.95
CA GLU A 391 19.43 -16.86 1.00
C GLU A 391 19.44 -16.28 -0.42
N VAL A 392 19.05 -15.01 -0.57
CA VAL A 392 19.04 -14.29 -1.86
C VAL A 392 20.46 -14.10 -2.39
N GLU A 393 21.40 -13.63 -1.57
CA GLU A 393 22.78 -13.40 -2.01
C GLU A 393 23.44 -14.69 -2.50
N LYS A 394 23.25 -15.77 -1.75
CA LYS A 394 23.78 -17.09 -2.12
C LYS A 394 23.18 -17.58 -3.43
N ALA A 395 21.88 -17.38 -3.67
CA ALA A 395 21.16 -17.89 -4.84
C ALA A 395 21.37 -17.04 -6.10
N ALA A 396 21.33 -15.71 -5.98
CA ALA A 396 21.52 -14.78 -7.09
C ALA A 396 23.00 -14.54 -7.43
N GLY A 397 23.91 -14.80 -6.48
CA GLY A 397 25.34 -14.52 -6.65
C GLY A 397 25.67 -13.02 -6.62
N ALA A 398 24.79 -12.19 -6.06
CA ALA A 398 24.94 -10.75 -5.97
C ALA A 398 24.41 -10.23 -4.64
N GLY A 399 25.09 -9.20 -4.09
CA GLY A 399 24.67 -8.54 -2.86
C GLY A 399 23.41 -7.70 -3.03
N VAL A 400 22.73 -7.41 -1.92
CA VAL A 400 21.47 -6.64 -1.89
C VAL A 400 21.60 -5.26 -2.57
N ASP A 401 22.73 -4.58 -2.41
CA ASP A 401 22.98 -3.28 -3.04
C ASP A 401 22.97 -3.35 -4.57
N THR A 402 23.54 -4.43 -5.13
CA THR A 402 23.56 -4.64 -6.59
C THR A 402 22.16 -4.91 -7.11
N LEU A 403 21.39 -5.76 -6.41
CA LEU A 403 20.00 -6.06 -6.76
C LEU A 403 19.12 -4.80 -6.66
N THR A 404 19.33 -3.98 -5.63
CA THR A 404 18.61 -2.72 -5.44
C THR A 404 18.92 -1.73 -6.57
N ALA A 405 20.19 -1.62 -6.98
CA ALA A 405 20.59 -0.75 -8.10
C ALA A 405 19.98 -1.23 -9.43
N LEU A 406 19.93 -2.53 -9.68
CA LEU A 406 19.28 -3.10 -10.87
C LEU A 406 17.77 -2.86 -10.86
N ALA A 407 17.10 -3.06 -9.71
CA ALA A 407 15.68 -2.84 -9.55
C ALA A 407 15.29 -1.36 -9.77
N ALA A 408 16.13 -0.44 -9.30
CA ALA A 408 15.92 1.01 -9.39
C ALA A 408 16.36 1.63 -10.73
N ARG A 409 16.82 0.82 -11.69
CA ARG A 409 17.26 1.32 -13.01
C ARG A 409 16.13 2.10 -13.69
N ARG A 410 16.44 3.27 -14.24
CA ARG A 410 15.49 4.02 -15.07
C ARG A 410 15.41 3.42 -16.47
N VAL A 411 14.19 3.34 -16.99
CA VAL A 411 13.94 3.01 -18.39
C VAL A 411 13.97 4.32 -19.18
N GLY A 412 14.87 4.43 -20.16
CA GLY A 412 15.19 5.66 -20.88
C GLY A 412 16.65 6.01 -20.67
#